data_AF-Q83CG0-F1
#
_entry.id   AF-Q83CG0-F1
#
_cell.length_a   1.000
_cell.length_b   1.000
_cell.length_c   1.000
_cell.angle_alpha   90.00
_cell.angle_beta   90.00
_cell.angle_gamma   90.00
#
_symmetry.space_group_name_H-M   'P 1'
#
loop_
_entity.id
_entity.type
_entity.pdbx_description
1 polymer ?
#
loop_
_entity_poly.entity_id
_entity_poly.type
_entity_poly.pdbx_seq_one_letter_code
_entity_poly.pdbx_strand_id
1 'polypeptide(L)'
;MTPEVQHNASYRLLRYSLFPLFLITVCPPAAIIMWYTNVALNGSLTALAVLFTQKGFFTTLYQIWSPVFFGTREAWFIISIFMITQLLLMRIVPGKRFEGPITPKGNVPVYKANGVLCFGITLTLFYLCAYQFRWFPPTIVYDHFGGILGALNIFSLIFCFILYFKGRFAPSTSDHSLSGNFIFDYYWGTELYPRILGWDIKMFTNCRFGMMGWPIIILSFAAKQNQLYGLSNSMLVALLIQLVYIGKFFWWERGYLRSLDIMHDRAGFYICWGCLVWVPSIYTSPLLYLVNHPIPLSWFSADIILFLGVGCVFINYFADAQRQKVRASNGNCKIWGKKPALIRATYTTEQGKQKQTVLLASGWWGISRHFHYLPEIGAAFFWTVPALFSHFLPYFYVVYLTILLTHRSLRDENRCHKKYGPDWEIYCQQVPSRIIPYFLTKRFNAMVKWRKSAN
;
A
#
# COMPACT_ATOMS: atom_id res chain seq x y z
N MET A 1 -30.82 16.48 25.75
CA MET A 1 -29.41 16.05 25.58
C MET A 1 -28.58 17.29 25.32
N THR A 2 -27.43 17.45 25.99
CA THR A 2 -26.56 18.62 25.79
C THR A 2 -25.88 18.57 24.42
N PRO A 3 -25.50 19.72 23.83
CA PRO A 3 -24.82 19.78 22.53
C PRO A 3 -23.52 18.96 22.45
N GLU A 4 -22.77 18.83 23.55
CA GLU A 4 -21.54 18.01 23.62
C GLU A 4 -21.82 16.50 23.53
N VAL A 5 -22.95 16.04 24.07
CA VAL A 5 -23.37 14.62 24.00
C VAL A 5 -23.86 14.29 22.59
N GLN A 6 -24.61 15.21 21.96
CA GLN A 6 -25.00 15.06 20.54
C GLN A 6 -23.80 15.13 19.59
N HIS A 7 -22.84 16.02 19.82
CA HIS A 7 -21.61 16.10 19.04
C HIS A 7 -20.79 14.80 19.13
N ASN A 8 -20.68 14.23 20.34
CA ASN A 8 -20.02 12.95 20.55
C ASN A 8 -20.77 11.76 19.92
N ALA A 9 -22.10 11.76 19.93
CA ALA A 9 -22.91 10.71 19.31
C ALA A 9 -22.80 10.74 17.78
N SER A 10 -22.95 11.91 17.16
CA SER A 10 -22.81 12.10 15.71
C SER A 10 -21.41 11.77 15.22
N TYR A 11 -20.37 12.19 15.97
CA TYR A 11 -18.99 11.84 15.66
C TYR A 11 -18.74 10.32 15.73
N ARG A 12 -19.27 9.65 16.76
CA ARG A 12 -19.16 8.19 16.90
C ARG A 12 -19.89 7.47 15.76
N LEU A 13 -21.11 7.88 15.43
CA LEU A 13 -21.87 7.29 14.33
C LEU A 13 -21.12 7.41 13.00
N LEU A 14 -20.59 8.60 12.71
CA LEU A 14 -19.83 8.86 11.50
C LEU A 14 -18.56 8.00 11.43
N ARG A 15 -17.77 7.98 12.52
CA ARG A 15 -16.46 7.32 12.55
C ARG A 15 -16.53 5.80 12.62
N TYR A 16 -17.49 5.25 13.35
CA TYR A 16 -17.57 3.81 13.61
C TYR A 16 -18.58 3.09 12.72
N SER A 17 -19.57 3.78 12.14
CA SER A 17 -20.57 3.15 11.28
C SER A 17 -20.54 3.67 9.85
N LEU A 18 -20.79 4.97 9.64
CA LEU A 18 -21.04 5.49 8.28
C LEU A 18 -19.80 5.47 7.40
N PHE A 19 -18.65 5.92 7.91
CA PHE A 19 -17.41 5.93 7.13
C PHE A 19 -16.88 4.52 6.82
N PRO A 20 -16.80 3.58 7.79
CA PRO A 20 -16.51 2.18 7.51
C PRO A 20 -17.47 1.56 6.48
N LEU A 21 -18.78 1.77 6.65
CA LEU A 21 -19.78 1.23 5.74
C LEU A 21 -19.61 1.79 4.32
N PHE A 22 -19.37 3.10 4.19
CA PHE A 22 -19.09 3.74 2.91
C PHE A 22 -17.90 3.10 2.19
N LEU A 23 -16.79 2.85 2.89
CA LEU A 23 -15.64 2.20 2.27
C LEU A 23 -15.93 0.74 1.89
N ILE A 24 -16.66 0.00 2.72
CA ILE A 24 -17.06 -1.39 2.42
C ILE A 24 -17.93 -1.45 1.17
N THR A 25 -18.84 -0.49 0.97
CA THR A 25 -19.79 -0.52 -0.15
C THR A 25 -19.23 0.11 -1.42
N VAL A 26 -18.37 1.12 -1.32
CA VAL A 26 -17.87 1.88 -2.49
C VAL A 26 -16.57 1.34 -3.05
N CYS A 27 -15.65 0.83 -2.21
CA CYS A 27 -14.35 0.40 -2.70
C CYS A 27 -14.41 -0.83 -3.65
N PRO A 28 -15.23 -1.86 -3.39
CA PRO A 28 -15.39 -3.00 -4.32
C PRO A 28 -15.83 -2.62 -5.73
N PRO A 29 -16.94 -1.87 -5.95
CA PRO A 29 -17.30 -1.42 -7.29
C PRO A 29 -16.26 -0.46 -7.88
N ALA A 30 -15.65 0.42 -7.07
CA ALA A 30 -14.62 1.34 -7.56
C ALA A 30 -13.41 0.61 -8.17
N ALA A 31 -12.98 -0.51 -7.60
CA ALA A 31 -11.91 -1.34 -8.15
C ALA A 31 -12.26 -1.90 -9.54
N ILE A 32 -13.51 -2.34 -9.73
CA ILE A 32 -14.00 -2.86 -11.03
C ILE A 32 -14.16 -1.73 -12.04
N ILE A 33 -14.69 -0.57 -11.64
CA ILE A 33 -14.80 0.62 -12.50
C ILE A 33 -13.43 1.08 -12.95
N MET A 34 -12.41 1.08 -12.07
CA MET A 34 -11.04 1.43 -12.43
C MET A 34 -10.52 0.53 -13.56
N TRP A 35 -10.70 -0.79 -13.43
CA TRP A 35 -10.32 -1.74 -14.46
C TRP A 35 -11.09 -1.51 -15.77
N TYR A 36 -12.43 -1.44 -15.70
CA TYR A 36 -13.28 -1.26 -16.87
C TYR A 36 -12.96 0.03 -17.62
N THR A 37 -12.72 1.12 -16.89
CA THR A 37 -12.39 2.40 -17.51
C THR A 37 -11.06 2.32 -18.27
N ASN A 38 -10.05 1.67 -17.71
CA ASN A 38 -8.77 1.48 -18.41
C ASN A 38 -8.90 0.60 -19.66
N VAL A 39 -9.61 -0.52 -19.54
CA VAL A 39 -9.63 -1.55 -20.60
C VAL A 39 -10.70 -1.30 -21.66
N ALA A 40 -11.91 -0.94 -21.26
CA ALA A 40 -13.05 -0.77 -22.17
C ALA A 40 -13.24 0.68 -22.65
N LEU A 41 -12.75 1.66 -21.88
CA LEU A 41 -12.95 3.10 -22.16
C LEU A 41 -11.62 3.84 -22.43
N ASN A 42 -10.53 3.10 -22.69
CA ASN A 42 -9.19 3.65 -22.95
C ASN A 42 -8.71 4.66 -21.89
N GLY A 43 -9.09 4.45 -20.63
CA GLY A 43 -8.74 5.34 -19.51
C GLY A 43 -9.49 6.68 -19.48
N SER A 44 -10.51 6.86 -20.33
CA SER A 44 -11.28 8.11 -20.41
C SER A 44 -12.36 8.20 -19.34
N LEU A 45 -12.15 9.08 -18.36
CA LEU A 45 -13.18 9.43 -17.38
C LEU A 45 -14.37 10.17 -18.00
N THR A 46 -14.16 10.90 -19.10
CA THR A 46 -15.25 11.55 -19.82
C THR A 46 -16.18 10.52 -20.45
N ALA A 47 -15.63 9.46 -21.06
CA ALA A 47 -16.43 8.36 -21.61
C ALA A 47 -17.20 7.64 -20.51
N LEU A 48 -16.58 7.44 -19.34
CA LEU A 48 -17.25 6.87 -18.17
C LEU A 48 -18.40 7.75 -17.69
N ALA A 49 -18.20 9.07 -17.61
CA ALA A 49 -19.23 10.02 -17.22
C ALA A 49 -20.41 10.02 -18.20
N VAL A 50 -20.13 10.02 -19.51
CA VAL A 50 -21.15 9.91 -20.56
C VAL A 50 -21.96 8.62 -20.40
N LEU A 51 -21.30 7.49 -20.15
CA LEU A 51 -21.97 6.20 -19.91
C LEU A 51 -22.93 6.28 -18.72
N PHE A 52 -22.49 6.88 -17.62
CA PHE A 52 -23.32 7.10 -16.43
C PHE A 52 -24.50 8.04 -16.68
N THR A 53 -24.30 9.13 -17.43
CA THR A 53 -25.37 10.08 -17.77
C THR A 53 -26.41 9.46 -18.70
N GLN A 54 -25.99 8.66 -19.68
CA GLN A 54 -26.90 8.07 -20.67
C GLN A 54 -27.68 6.88 -20.14
N LYS A 55 -27.04 5.99 -19.37
CA LYS A 55 -27.66 4.74 -18.91
C LYS A 55 -28.17 4.79 -17.47
N GLY A 56 -27.76 5.80 -16.71
CA GLY A 56 -28.02 5.92 -15.28
C GLY A 56 -26.96 5.22 -14.42
N PHE A 57 -26.83 5.68 -13.17
CA PHE A 57 -25.79 5.22 -12.23
C PHE A 57 -25.83 3.71 -11.97
N PHE A 58 -26.95 3.22 -11.45
CA PHE A 58 -27.08 1.81 -11.05
C PHE A 58 -27.05 0.85 -12.24
N THR A 59 -27.68 1.21 -13.35
CA THR A 59 -27.64 0.42 -14.59
C THR A 59 -26.23 0.27 -15.11
N THR A 60 -25.45 1.36 -15.13
CA THR A 60 -24.05 1.32 -15.57
C THR A 60 -23.19 0.47 -14.65
N LEU A 61 -23.33 0.63 -13.33
CA LEU A 61 -22.62 -0.23 -12.36
C LEU A 61 -22.95 -1.71 -12.57
N TYR A 62 -24.23 -2.04 -12.73
CA TYR A 62 -24.67 -3.41 -12.96
C TYR A 62 -24.12 -3.96 -14.26
N GLN A 63 -24.15 -3.20 -15.36
CA GLN A 63 -23.61 -3.63 -16.65
C GLN A 63 -22.09 -3.88 -16.61
N ILE A 64 -21.34 -3.03 -15.89
CA ILE A 64 -19.89 -3.18 -15.75
C ILE A 64 -19.54 -4.38 -14.86
N TRP A 65 -20.24 -4.54 -13.75
CA TRP A 65 -19.84 -5.49 -12.71
C TRP A 65 -20.48 -6.87 -12.89
N SER A 66 -21.73 -6.98 -13.31
CA SER A 66 -22.45 -8.26 -13.43
C SER A 66 -21.69 -9.34 -14.22
N PRO A 67 -20.98 -9.06 -15.33
CA PRO A 67 -20.30 -10.10 -16.11
C PRO A 67 -19.11 -10.72 -15.37
N VAL A 68 -18.52 -9.99 -14.42
CA VAL A 68 -17.33 -10.41 -13.67
C VAL A 68 -17.61 -10.55 -12.17
N PHE A 69 -18.86 -10.39 -11.71
CA PHE A 69 -19.18 -10.26 -10.29
C PHE A 69 -18.64 -11.42 -9.44
N PHE A 70 -18.87 -12.67 -9.90
CA PHE A 70 -18.38 -13.88 -9.23
C PHE A 70 -16.97 -14.31 -9.67
N GLY A 71 -16.34 -13.54 -10.55
CA GLY A 71 -15.18 -13.96 -11.32
C GLY A 71 -15.51 -15.05 -12.35
N THR A 72 -14.48 -15.50 -13.08
CA THR A 72 -14.60 -16.62 -14.03
C THR A 72 -13.93 -17.87 -13.46
N ARG A 73 -14.19 -19.04 -14.08
CA ARG A 73 -13.56 -20.31 -13.70
C ARG A 73 -12.03 -20.21 -13.77
N GLU A 74 -11.52 -19.60 -14.84
CA GLU A 74 -10.09 -19.41 -15.09
C GLU A 74 -9.48 -18.49 -14.04
N ALA A 75 -10.17 -17.41 -13.68
CA ALA A 75 -9.73 -16.49 -12.64
C ALA A 75 -9.57 -17.20 -11.29
N TRP A 76 -10.56 -17.99 -10.87
CA TRP A 76 -10.47 -18.79 -9.64
C TRP A 76 -9.33 -19.80 -9.68
N PHE A 77 -9.09 -20.43 -10.82
CA PHE A 77 -7.98 -21.36 -11.00
C PHE A 77 -6.62 -20.66 -10.86
N ILE A 78 -6.43 -19.52 -11.53
CA ILE A 78 -5.22 -18.69 -11.44
C ILE A 78 -4.97 -18.26 -9.99
N ILE A 79 -5.99 -17.72 -9.33
CA ILE A 79 -5.90 -17.26 -7.93
C ILE A 79 -5.56 -18.42 -7.01
N SER A 80 -6.18 -19.58 -7.18
CA SER A 80 -5.97 -20.75 -6.32
C SER A 80 -4.55 -21.29 -6.45
N ILE A 81 -4.02 -21.45 -7.67
CA ILE A 81 -2.64 -21.87 -7.89
C ILE A 81 -1.67 -20.88 -7.27
N PHE A 82 -1.88 -19.58 -7.50
CA PHE A 82 -1.03 -18.54 -6.94
C PHE A 82 -1.07 -18.56 -5.40
N MET A 83 -2.26 -18.65 -4.81
CA MET A 83 -2.47 -18.71 -3.37
C MET A 83 -1.77 -19.90 -2.73
N ILE A 84 -1.98 -21.10 -3.27
CA ILE A 84 -1.35 -22.33 -2.79
C ILE A 84 0.16 -22.22 -2.89
N THR A 85 0.68 -21.76 -4.03
CA THR A 85 2.12 -21.54 -4.23
C THR A 85 2.69 -20.61 -3.17
N GLN A 86 2.05 -19.46 -2.91
CA GLN A 86 2.53 -18.49 -1.94
C GLN A 86 2.47 -19.00 -0.50
N LEU A 87 1.43 -19.76 -0.13
CA LEU A 87 1.32 -20.40 1.19
C LEU A 87 2.39 -21.50 1.39
N LEU A 88 2.69 -22.27 0.34
CA LEU A 88 3.75 -23.27 0.35
C LEU A 88 5.12 -22.59 0.47
N LEU A 89 5.42 -21.58 -0.35
CA LEU A 89 6.68 -20.85 -0.29
C LEU A 89 6.89 -20.18 1.08
N MET A 90 5.83 -19.58 1.64
CA MET A 90 5.87 -18.96 2.97
C MET A 90 6.34 -19.95 4.06
N ARG A 91 5.98 -21.24 3.94
CA ARG A 91 6.30 -22.27 4.93
C ARG A 91 7.60 -23.03 4.61
N ILE A 92 7.81 -23.44 3.36
CA ILE A 92 8.89 -24.35 2.94
C ILE A 92 10.21 -23.60 2.75
N VAL A 93 10.18 -22.42 2.11
CA VAL A 93 11.43 -21.69 1.79
C VAL A 93 12.16 -21.32 3.08
N PRO A 94 13.47 -21.60 3.18
CA PRO A 94 14.25 -21.32 4.39
C PRO A 94 14.31 -19.81 4.67
N GLY A 95 14.37 -19.45 5.94
CA GLY A 95 14.46 -18.07 6.37
C GLY A 95 14.73 -17.98 7.86
N LYS A 96 15.39 -16.91 8.29
CA LYS A 96 15.69 -16.70 9.70
C LYS A 96 14.41 -16.41 10.47
N ARG A 97 14.28 -16.97 11.68
CA ARG A 97 13.22 -16.60 12.62
C ARG A 97 13.34 -15.11 12.93
N PHE A 98 12.23 -14.40 12.87
CA PHE A 98 12.16 -12.97 13.15
C PHE A 98 11.01 -12.70 14.12
N GLU A 99 11.34 -12.04 15.22
CA GLU A 99 10.36 -11.59 16.20
C GLU A 99 9.92 -10.17 15.85
N GLY A 100 8.61 -10.02 15.67
CA GLY A 100 7.98 -8.73 15.57
C GLY A 100 7.99 -7.97 16.91
N PRO A 101 7.45 -6.75 16.91
CA PRO A 101 7.41 -5.94 18.12
C PRO A 101 6.41 -6.50 19.14
N ILE A 102 6.74 -6.35 20.42
CA ILE A 102 5.89 -6.74 21.54
C ILE A 102 4.59 -5.92 21.50
N THR A 103 3.45 -6.61 21.58
CA THR A 103 2.13 -5.97 21.59
C THR A 103 1.80 -5.40 22.96
N PRO A 104 0.80 -4.52 23.09
CA PRO A 104 0.44 -3.97 24.39
C PRO A 104 0.03 -5.03 25.42
N LYS A 105 -0.58 -6.13 24.96
CA LYS A 105 -0.90 -7.30 25.80
C LYS A 105 0.26 -8.28 26.00
N GLY A 106 1.46 -7.94 25.54
CA GLY A 106 2.69 -8.71 25.79
C GLY A 106 2.97 -9.85 24.79
N ASN A 107 2.16 -10.03 23.75
CA ASN A 107 2.42 -11.07 22.75
C ASN A 107 3.56 -10.65 21.81
N VAL A 108 4.26 -11.63 21.24
CA VAL A 108 5.33 -11.41 20.26
C VAL A 108 5.02 -12.21 19.00
N PRO A 109 4.63 -11.56 17.89
CA PRO A 109 4.37 -12.29 16.66
C PRO A 109 5.70 -12.81 16.07
N VAL A 110 5.70 -14.08 15.67
CA VAL A 110 6.87 -14.75 15.12
C VAL A 110 6.70 -14.98 13.63
N TYR A 111 7.68 -14.54 12.85
CA TYR A 111 7.71 -14.61 11.39
C TYR A 111 8.94 -15.38 10.89
N LYS A 112 8.88 -15.80 9.63
CA LYS A 112 10.03 -16.36 8.90
C LYS A 112 10.48 -15.34 7.85
N ALA A 113 11.69 -14.81 7.99
CA ALA A 113 12.25 -13.82 7.06
C ALA A 113 12.78 -14.51 5.80
N ASN A 114 11.87 -14.86 4.89
CA ASN A 114 12.15 -15.53 3.61
C ASN A 114 11.68 -14.74 2.37
N GLY A 115 11.24 -13.48 2.53
CA GLY A 115 10.62 -12.70 1.45
C GLY A 115 11.45 -12.58 0.18
N VAL A 116 12.76 -12.31 0.28
CA VAL A 116 13.65 -12.17 -0.89
C VAL A 116 13.73 -13.47 -1.69
N LEU A 117 13.90 -14.61 -1.02
CA LEU A 117 13.96 -15.91 -1.68
C LEU A 117 12.59 -16.27 -2.30
N CYS A 118 11.49 -16.06 -1.57
CA CYS A 118 10.15 -16.28 -2.12
C CYS A 118 9.88 -15.41 -3.35
N PHE A 119 10.33 -14.15 -3.35
CA PHE A 119 10.21 -13.24 -4.47
C PHE A 119 10.98 -13.74 -5.70
N GLY A 120 12.25 -14.08 -5.53
CA GLY A 120 13.06 -14.65 -6.61
C GLY A 120 12.47 -15.94 -7.19
N ILE A 121 12.03 -16.85 -6.31
CA ILE A 121 11.37 -18.11 -6.72
C ILE A 121 10.07 -17.82 -7.46
N THR A 122 9.24 -16.90 -6.98
CA THR A 122 7.96 -16.56 -7.63
C THR A 122 8.17 -16.02 -9.04
N LEU A 123 9.11 -15.10 -9.24
CA LEU A 123 9.45 -14.57 -10.57
C LEU A 123 10.03 -15.65 -11.49
N THR A 124 10.92 -16.49 -10.95
CA THR A 124 11.54 -17.59 -11.70
C THR A 124 10.49 -18.61 -12.15
N LEU A 125 9.59 -19.00 -11.25
CA LEU A 125 8.49 -19.91 -11.58
C LEU A 125 7.58 -19.32 -12.65
N PHE A 126 7.20 -18.05 -12.53
CA PHE A 126 6.39 -17.39 -13.56
C PHE A 126 7.10 -17.39 -14.92
N TYR A 127 8.38 -16.99 -14.96
CA TYR A 127 9.18 -16.98 -16.19
C TYR A 127 9.31 -18.38 -16.82
N LEU A 128 9.71 -19.39 -16.03
CA LEU A 128 9.90 -20.75 -16.52
C LEU A 128 8.58 -21.35 -17.02
N CYS A 129 7.49 -21.22 -16.26
CA CYS A 129 6.20 -21.77 -16.66
C CYS A 129 5.62 -21.07 -17.90
N ALA A 130 5.78 -19.75 -18.03
CA ALA A 130 5.21 -18.99 -19.14
C ALA A 130 6.04 -19.08 -20.43
N TYR A 131 7.38 -18.97 -20.33
CA TYR A 131 8.25 -18.84 -21.51
C TYR A 131 8.98 -20.13 -21.87
N GLN A 132 9.53 -20.84 -20.88
CA GLN A 132 10.33 -22.05 -21.13
C GLN A 132 9.44 -23.27 -21.35
N PHE A 133 8.54 -23.55 -20.41
CA PHE A 133 7.64 -24.69 -20.46
C PHE A 133 6.34 -24.41 -21.23
N ARG A 134 5.99 -23.13 -21.40
CA ARG A 134 4.78 -22.67 -22.12
C ARG A 134 3.49 -23.31 -21.61
N TRP A 135 3.40 -23.52 -20.29
CA TRP A 135 2.19 -24.06 -19.65
C TRP A 135 1.01 -23.09 -19.70
N PHE A 136 1.28 -21.79 -19.81
CA PHE A 136 0.28 -20.74 -19.99
C PHE A 136 0.90 -19.53 -20.71
N PRO A 137 0.11 -18.68 -21.39
CA PRO A 137 0.63 -17.48 -22.01
C PRO A 137 1.07 -16.46 -20.94
N PRO A 138 2.16 -15.69 -21.15
CA PRO A 138 2.61 -14.68 -20.19
C PRO A 138 1.57 -13.56 -19.97
N THR A 139 0.60 -13.42 -20.86
CA THR A 139 -0.51 -12.46 -20.81
C THR A 139 -1.70 -12.92 -19.97
N ILE A 140 -1.66 -14.15 -19.42
CA ILE A 140 -2.81 -14.80 -18.75
C ILE A 140 -3.47 -13.94 -17.67
N VAL A 141 -2.69 -13.16 -16.90
CA VAL A 141 -3.26 -12.32 -15.84
C VAL A 141 -3.97 -11.11 -16.42
N TYR A 142 -3.43 -10.49 -17.48
CA TYR A 142 -4.13 -9.41 -18.19
C TYR A 142 -5.44 -9.92 -18.82
N ASP A 143 -5.36 -11.05 -19.52
CA ASP A 143 -6.48 -11.60 -20.29
C ASP A 143 -7.68 -11.96 -19.40
N HIS A 144 -7.41 -12.41 -18.17
CA HIS A 144 -8.45 -12.74 -17.18
C HIS A 144 -8.61 -11.69 -16.06
N PHE A 145 -8.04 -10.49 -16.22
CA PHE A 145 -7.89 -9.55 -15.10
C PHE A 145 -9.21 -9.11 -14.47
N GLY A 146 -10.24 -8.84 -15.28
CA GLY A 146 -11.58 -8.48 -14.78
C GLY A 146 -12.20 -9.60 -13.93
N GLY A 147 -12.10 -10.85 -14.42
CA GLY A 147 -12.54 -12.03 -13.68
C GLY A 147 -11.75 -12.24 -12.38
N ILE A 148 -10.45 -11.97 -12.39
CA ILE A 148 -9.59 -12.04 -11.20
C ILE A 148 -10.03 -11.01 -10.15
N LEU A 149 -10.26 -9.76 -10.54
CA LEU A 149 -10.74 -8.72 -9.61
C LEU A 149 -12.13 -9.06 -9.05
N GLY A 150 -13.01 -9.64 -9.87
CA GLY A 150 -14.31 -10.15 -9.45
C GLY A 150 -14.21 -11.24 -8.39
N ALA A 151 -13.45 -12.30 -8.70
CA ALA A 151 -13.21 -13.42 -7.79
C ALA A 151 -12.55 -12.95 -6.47
N LEU A 152 -11.52 -12.11 -6.55
CA LEU A 152 -10.83 -11.57 -5.37
C LEU A 152 -11.73 -10.69 -4.51
N ASN A 153 -12.66 -9.93 -5.11
CA ASN A 153 -13.65 -9.17 -4.35
C ASN A 153 -14.52 -10.08 -3.50
N ILE A 154 -15.17 -11.07 -4.13
CA ILE A 154 -16.04 -12.01 -3.42
C ILE A 154 -15.25 -12.81 -2.36
N PHE A 155 -14.10 -13.36 -2.76
CA PHE A 155 -13.20 -14.06 -1.84
C PHE A 155 -12.86 -13.21 -0.61
N SER A 156 -12.40 -11.97 -0.82
CA SER A 156 -11.91 -11.12 0.26
C SER A 156 -13.03 -10.66 1.19
N LEU A 157 -14.23 -10.39 0.66
CA LEU A 157 -15.39 -10.02 1.47
C LEU A 157 -15.81 -11.18 2.39
N ILE A 158 -15.89 -12.40 1.86
CA ILE A 158 -16.18 -13.62 2.62
C ILE A 158 -15.06 -13.91 3.62
N PHE A 159 -13.80 -13.80 3.18
CA PHE A 159 -12.63 -14.04 4.01
C PHE A 159 -12.59 -13.11 5.23
N CYS A 160 -12.88 -11.81 5.05
CA CYS A 160 -12.97 -10.88 6.18
C CYS A 160 -14.12 -11.22 7.14
N PHE A 161 -15.21 -11.80 6.62
CA PHE A 161 -16.34 -12.27 7.44
C PHE A 161 -15.92 -13.47 8.30
N ILE A 162 -15.16 -14.40 7.71
CA ILE A 162 -14.55 -15.53 8.43
C ILE A 162 -13.59 -15.02 9.51
N LEU A 163 -12.76 -14.01 9.21
CA LEU A 163 -11.86 -13.41 10.19
C LEU A 163 -12.61 -12.73 11.35
N TYR A 164 -13.72 -12.04 11.07
CA TYR A 164 -14.58 -11.47 12.11
C TYR A 164 -15.06 -12.56 13.08
N PHE A 165 -15.67 -13.62 12.56
CA PHE A 165 -16.20 -14.71 13.40
C PHE A 165 -15.10 -15.49 14.11
N LYS A 166 -14.00 -15.78 13.42
CA LYS A 166 -12.83 -16.42 14.03
C LYS A 166 -12.33 -15.58 15.21
N GLY A 167 -12.12 -14.28 15.03
CA GLY A 167 -11.60 -13.46 16.12
C GLY A 167 -12.60 -13.24 17.26
N ARG A 168 -13.89 -13.45 17.01
CA ARG A 168 -14.94 -13.42 18.03
C ARG A 168 -15.02 -14.71 18.85
N PHE A 169 -14.89 -15.87 18.21
CA PHE A 169 -15.19 -17.17 18.83
C PHE A 169 -13.96 -18.06 19.06
N ALA A 170 -12.89 -17.87 18.29
CA ALA A 170 -11.66 -18.66 18.35
C ALA A 170 -10.41 -17.79 18.07
N PRO A 171 -10.15 -16.79 18.93
CA PRO A 171 -8.99 -15.90 18.78
C PRO A 171 -7.67 -16.66 18.92
N SER A 172 -6.67 -16.25 18.16
CA SER A 172 -5.35 -16.88 18.10
C SER A 172 -4.45 -16.45 19.26
N THR A 173 -4.68 -15.26 19.81
CA THR A 173 -3.92 -14.66 20.93
C THR A 173 -4.84 -13.75 21.74
N SER A 174 -4.35 -13.23 22.86
CA SER A 174 -5.08 -12.24 23.66
C SER A 174 -5.28 -10.90 22.93
N ASP A 175 -4.57 -10.62 21.82
CA ASP A 175 -4.69 -9.40 21.00
C ASP A 175 -5.96 -9.35 20.12
N HIS A 176 -7.07 -9.89 20.61
CA HIS A 176 -8.41 -9.67 20.07
C HIS A 176 -9.18 -8.61 20.90
N SER A 177 -10.16 -7.96 20.25
CA SER A 177 -11.16 -7.11 20.92
C SER A 177 -12.34 -6.86 19.99
N LEU A 178 -13.51 -6.59 20.58
CA LEU A 178 -14.72 -6.16 19.87
C LEU A 178 -15.08 -4.74 20.29
N SER A 179 -15.58 -3.93 19.36
CA SER A 179 -16.07 -2.58 19.66
C SER A 179 -17.55 -2.57 20.07
N GLY A 180 -18.26 -3.67 19.85
CA GLY A 180 -19.72 -3.74 19.99
C GLY A 180 -20.48 -3.25 18.75
N ASN A 181 -19.77 -2.81 17.70
CA ASN A 181 -20.33 -2.42 16.42
C ASN A 181 -19.84 -3.37 15.32
N PHE A 182 -20.75 -4.16 14.76
CA PHE A 182 -20.44 -5.14 13.72
C PHE A 182 -19.76 -4.52 12.50
N ILE A 183 -20.26 -3.37 12.02
CA ILE A 183 -19.71 -2.70 10.83
C ILE A 183 -18.26 -2.31 11.07
N PHE A 184 -17.97 -1.73 12.24
CA PHE A 184 -16.61 -1.35 12.59
C PHE A 184 -15.71 -2.58 12.77
N ASP A 185 -16.19 -3.62 13.45
CA ASP A 185 -15.40 -4.82 13.74
C ASP A 185 -15.09 -5.64 12.48
N TYR A 186 -16.01 -5.67 11.51
CA TYR A 186 -15.75 -6.22 10.17
C TYR A 186 -14.76 -5.36 9.37
N TYR A 187 -14.95 -4.04 9.39
CA TYR A 187 -14.10 -3.08 8.70
C TYR A 187 -12.65 -3.13 9.20
N TRP A 188 -12.49 -2.98 10.51
CA TRP A 188 -11.21 -2.84 11.18
C TRP A 188 -10.54 -4.18 11.46
N GLY A 189 -11.34 -5.21 11.77
CA GLY A 189 -10.88 -6.53 12.19
C GLY A 189 -10.94 -6.71 13.71
N THR A 190 -11.13 -7.95 14.14
CA THR A 190 -11.28 -8.34 15.55
C THR A 190 -9.96 -8.79 16.17
N GLU A 191 -9.06 -9.42 15.39
CA GLU A 191 -7.72 -9.84 15.83
C GLU A 191 -6.62 -8.96 15.25
N LEU A 192 -5.58 -8.71 16.05
CA LEU A 192 -4.38 -8.06 15.54
C LEU A 192 -3.54 -9.01 14.67
N TYR A 193 -3.31 -10.26 15.11
CA TYR A 193 -2.51 -11.25 14.39
C TYR A 193 -3.23 -12.60 14.30
N PRO A 194 -4.32 -12.71 13.51
CA PRO A 194 -4.99 -13.99 13.37
C PRO A 194 -4.09 -15.01 12.67
N ARG A 195 -4.22 -16.26 13.11
CA ARG A 195 -3.58 -17.43 12.50
C ARG A 195 -4.62 -18.47 12.10
N ILE A 196 -4.49 -19.00 10.89
CA ILE A 196 -5.30 -20.11 10.38
C ILE A 196 -4.34 -21.21 9.97
N LEU A 197 -4.48 -22.41 10.55
CA LEU A 197 -3.59 -23.56 10.29
C LEU A 197 -2.09 -23.23 10.44
N GLY A 198 -1.79 -22.33 11.38
CA GLY A 198 -0.44 -21.84 11.67
C GLY A 198 0.13 -20.81 10.70
N TRP A 199 -0.59 -20.41 9.64
CA TRP A 199 -0.20 -19.28 8.79
C TRP A 199 -0.64 -17.95 9.41
N ASP A 200 0.28 -16.98 9.44
CA ASP A 200 -0.03 -15.61 9.83
C ASP A 200 -0.77 -14.89 8.71
N ILE A 201 -2.01 -14.46 8.98
CA ILE A 201 -2.90 -13.95 7.94
C ILE A 201 -2.40 -12.63 7.38
N LYS A 202 -1.90 -11.70 8.21
CA LYS A 202 -1.45 -10.39 7.71
C LYS A 202 -0.20 -10.53 6.86
N MET A 203 0.74 -11.39 7.25
CA MET A 203 1.92 -11.68 6.43
C MET A 203 1.52 -12.36 5.11
N PHE A 204 0.53 -13.26 5.15
CA PHE A 204 0.01 -13.88 3.94
C PHE A 204 -0.65 -12.86 3.01
N THR A 205 -1.69 -12.15 3.46
CA THR A 205 -2.46 -11.23 2.62
C THR A 205 -1.62 -10.07 2.10
N ASN A 206 -0.80 -9.46 2.98
CA ASN A 206 -0.08 -8.24 2.62
C ASN A 206 1.18 -8.58 1.83
N CYS A 207 2.05 -9.45 2.37
CA CYS A 207 3.37 -9.67 1.79
C CYS A 207 3.36 -10.76 0.71
N ARG A 208 2.73 -11.92 0.99
CA ARG A 208 2.85 -13.11 0.13
C ARG A 208 1.81 -13.15 -0.98
N PHE A 209 0.62 -12.58 -0.78
CA PHE A 209 -0.39 -12.52 -1.82
C PHE A 209 -0.37 -11.15 -2.52
N GLY A 210 -0.68 -10.06 -1.82
CA GLY A 210 -0.79 -8.72 -2.43
C GLY A 210 0.52 -8.25 -3.06
N MET A 211 1.56 -8.06 -2.25
CA MET A 211 2.85 -7.54 -2.73
C MET A 211 3.59 -8.51 -3.67
N MET A 212 3.38 -9.83 -3.55
CA MET A 212 3.98 -10.81 -4.46
C MET A 212 3.20 -10.97 -5.77
N GLY A 213 1.89 -10.70 -5.74
CA GLY A 213 1.03 -10.74 -6.93
C GLY A 213 1.26 -9.52 -7.82
N TRP A 214 1.50 -8.35 -7.22
CA TRP A 214 1.81 -7.11 -7.95
C TRP A 214 2.84 -7.30 -9.10
N PRO A 215 4.07 -7.79 -8.88
CA PRO A 215 5.06 -7.94 -9.94
C PRO A 215 4.57 -8.88 -11.06
N ILE A 216 3.82 -9.94 -10.73
CA ILE A 216 3.26 -10.87 -11.71
C ILE A 216 2.20 -10.19 -12.58
N ILE A 217 1.33 -9.39 -11.97
CA ILE A 217 0.30 -8.62 -12.69
C ILE A 217 0.95 -7.67 -13.71
N ILE A 218 1.93 -6.87 -13.28
CA ILE A 218 2.55 -5.88 -14.17
C ILE A 218 3.45 -6.50 -15.24
N LEU A 219 4.10 -7.64 -14.96
CA LEU A 219 4.82 -8.41 -15.98
C LEU A 219 3.86 -8.95 -17.03
N SER A 220 2.67 -9.41 -16.62
CA SER A 220 1.65 -9.86 -17.56
C SER A 220 1.07 -8.72 -18.41
N PHE A 221 0.92 -7.52 -17.83
CA PHE A 221 0.51 -6.32 -18.57
C PHE A 221 1.56 -5.91 -19.62
N ALA A 222 2.84 -5.91 -19.25
CA ALA A 222 3.92 -5.63 -20.19
C ALA A 222 3.99 -6.69 -21.30
N ALA A 223 3.82 -7.98 -20.96
CA ALA A 223 3.73 -9.05 -21.94
C ALA A 223 2.55 -8.85 -22.90
N LYS A 224 1.41 -8.34 -22.40
CA LYS A 224 0.26 -8.05 -23.25
C LYS A 224 0.54 -6.91 -24.22
N GLN A 225 1.13 -5.80 -23.75
CA GLN A 225 1.50 -4.71 -24.64
C GLN A 225 2.49 -5.21 -25.71
N ASN A 226 3.47 -6.03 -25.31
CA ASN A 226 4.41 -6.62 -26.25
C ASN A 226 3.72 -7.50 -27.31
N GLN A 227 2.72 -8.29 -26.91
CA GLN A 227 1.92 -9.10 -27.83
C GLN A 227 1.12 -8.24 -28.83
N LEU A 228 0.54 -7.13 -28.38
CA LEU A 228 -0.35 -6.30 -29.20
C LEU A 228 0.39 -5.32 -30.10
N TYR A 229 1.46 -4.70 -29.60
CA TYR A 229 2.10 -3.52 -30.21
C TYR A 229 3.63 -3.58 -30.23
N GLY A 230 4.24 -4.59 -29.58
CA GLY A 230 5.63 -4.50 -29.13
C GLY A 230 5.76 -3.68 -27.84
N LEU A 231 6.84 -3.90 -27.10
CA LEU A 231 7.05 -3.25 -25.81
C LEU A 231 7.54 -1.80 -25.99
N SER A 232 6.76 -0.82 -25.51
CA SER A 232 7.17 0.59 -25.54
C SER A 232 8.19 0.90 -24.44
N ASN A 233 9.04 1.91 -24.67
CA ASN A 233 9.96 2.37 -23.63
C ASN A 233 9.24 2.99 -22.42
N SER A 234 8.04 3.59 -22.61
CA SER A 234 7.19 4.05 -21.51
C SER A 234 6.75 2.92 -20.57
N MET A 235 6.30 1.79 -21.12
CA MET A 235 5.95 0.60 -20.35
C MET A 235 7.18 0.04 -19.64
N LEU A 236 8.31 -0.08 -20.35
CA LEU A 236 9.55 -0.60 -19.79
C LEU A 236 10.03 0.24 -18.60
N VAL A 237 10.06 1.56 -18.71
CA VAL A 237 10.47 2.45 -17.62
C VAL A 237 9.54 2.31 -16.41
N ALA A 238 8.22 2.36 -16.61
CA ALA A 238 7.24 2.20 -15.53
C ALA A 238 7.39 0.84 -14.82
N LEU A 239 7.55 -0.23 -15.61
CA LEU A 239 7.76 -1.59 -15.13
C LEU A 239 9.04 -1.71 -14.30
N LEU A 240 10.16 -1.19 -14.79
CA LEU A 240 11.44 -1.27 -14.09
C LEU A 240 11.41 -0.54 -12.75
N ILE A 241 10.82 0.66 -12.68
CA ILE A 241 10.71 1.41 -11.41
C ILE A 241 9.84 0.62 -10.41
N GLN A 242 8.69 0.06 -10.85
CA GLN A 242 7.85 -0.74 -9.95
C GLN A 242 8.53 -2.05 -9.51
N LEU A 243 9.25 -2.74 -10.39
CA LEU A 243 10.01 -3.94 -10.01
C LEU A 243 11.12 -3.63 -8.99
N VAL A 244 11.82 -2.51 -9.15
CA VAL A 244 12.81 -2.04 -8.16
C VAL A 244 12.13 -1.71 -6.83
N TYR A 245 10.98 -1.04 -6.86
CA TYR A 245 10.19 -0.74 -5.66
C TYR A 245 9.77 -2.01 -4.90
N ILE A 246 9.21 -2.99 -5.62
CA ILE A 246 8.75 -4.27 -5.04
C ILE A 246 9.94 -5.09 -4.54
N GLY A 247 11.04 -5.14 -5.31
CA GLY A 247 12.29 -5.79 -4.87
C GLY A 247 12.83 -5.17 -3.59
N LYS A 248 12.84 -3.83 -3.49
CA LYS A 248 13.21 -3.10 -2.27
C LYS A 248 12.27 -3.43 -1.11
N PHE A 249 10.97 -3.59 -1.35
CA PHE A 249 10.03 -4.01 -0.31
C PHE A 249 10.43 -5.36 0.32
N PHE A 250 10.72 -6.38 -0.50
CA PHE A 250 11.12 -7.69 0.01
C PHE A 250 12.52 -7.69 0.65
N TRP A 251 13.45 -6.90 0.12
CA TRP A 251 14.74 -6.66 0.76
C TRP A 251 14.58 -6.07 2.17
N TRP A 252 13.61 -5.18 2.35
CA TRP A 252 13.29 -4.49 3.60
C TRP A 252 12.12 -5.13 4.38
N GLU A 253 11.70 -6.35 4.07
CA GLU A 253 10.47 -6.98 4.60
C GLU A 253 10.38 -6.93 6.14
N ARG A 254 11.50 -7.18 6.83
CA ARG A 254 11.56 -7.14 8.31
C ARG A 254 11.22 -5.75 8.88
N GLY A 255 11.51 -4.70 8.13
CA GLY A 255 11.10 -3.34 8.47
C GLY A 255 9.60 -3.13 8.29
N TYR A 256 9.01 -3.70 7.23
CA TYR A 256 7.56 -3.66 7.01
C TYR A 256 6.78 -4.40 8.11
N LEU A 257 7.32 -5.50 8.64
CA LEU A 257 6.76 -6.21 9.81
C LEU A 257 6.77 -5.37 11.11
N ARG A 258 7.42 -4.20 11.09
CA ARG A 258 7.41 -3.19 12.17
C ARG A 258 6.68 -1.90 11.75
N SER A 259 5.89 -1.95 10.69
CA SER A 259 5.09 -0.82 10.21
C SER A 259 3.78 -0.68 11.00
N LEU A 260 3.10 0.46 10.88
CA LEU A 260 1.80 0.70 11.49
C LEU A 260 0.75 -0.34 11.08
N ASP A 261 0.78 -0.77 9.82
CA ASP A 261 -0.18 -1.70 9.22
C ASP A 261 -0.10 -3.08 9.90
N ILE A 262 1.11 -3.50 10.26
CA ILE A 262 1.34 -4.78 10.96
C ILE A 262 1.20 -4.60 12.46
N MET A 263 1.69 -3.50 13.05
CA MET A 263 1.74 -3.34 14.51
C MET A 263 0.42 -2.98 15.17
N HIS A 264 -0.45 -2.25 14.45
CA HIS A 264 -1.59 -1.57 15.07
C HIS A 264 -2.89 -1.78 14.34
N ASP A 265 -2.86 -1.99 13.03
CA ASP A 265 -4.06 -2.16 12.24
C ASP A 265 -4.44 -3.66 12.28
N ARG A 266 -5.71 -3.94 12.63
CA ARG A 266 -6.24 -5.28 12.82
C ARG A 266 -6.55 -5.92 11.46
N ALA A 267 -6.67 -7.25 11.45
CA ALA A 267 -6.93 -8.01 10.23
C ALA A 267 -8.43 -8.05 9.92
N GLY A 268 -8.94 -6.96 9.33
CA GLY A 268 -10.30 -6.85 8.79
C GLY A 268 -10.30 -6.43 7.33
N PHE A 269 -11.46 -5.97 6.84
CA PHE A 269 -11.63 -5.46 5.47
C PHE A 269 -10.55 -4.44 5.09
N TYR A 270 -10.31 -3.43 5.94
CA TYR A 270 -9.40 -2.33 5.65
C TYR A 270 -8.01 -2.79 5.21
N ILE A 271 -7.42 -3.78 5.89
CA ILE A 271 -6.09 -4.31 5.58
C ILE A 271 -6.17 -5.46 4.57
N CYS A 272 -7.02 -6.45 4.83
CA CYS A 272 -7.02 -7.69 4.04
C CYS A 272 -7.59 -7.45 2.64
N TRP A 273 -8.78 -6.87 2.52
CA TRP A 273 -9.36 -6.55 1.22
C TRP A 273 -8.51 -5.52 0.46
N GLY A 274 -7.94 -4.53 1.18
CA GLY A 274 -7.00 -3.57 0.60
C GLY A 274 -5.81 -4.24 -0.09
N CYS A 275 -5.17 -5.22 0.55
CA CYS A 275 -4.03 -5.92 -0.05
C CYS A 275 -4.44 -6.92 -1.14
N LEU A 276 -5.60 -7.55 -1.00
CA LEU A 276 -6.07 -8.59 -1.94
C LEU A 276 -6.71 -8.02 -3.21
N VAL A 277 -7.32 -6.83 -3.16
CA VAL A 277 -8.08 -6.26 -4.29
C VAL A 277 -7.62 -4.86 -4.67
N TRP A 278 -7.45 -3.96 -3.68
CA TRP A 278 -7.10 -2.57 -3.97
C TRP A 278 -5.67 -2.43 -4.53
N VAL A 279 -4.71 -3.19 -4.01
CA VAL A 279 -3.35 -3.22 -4.56
C VAL A 279 -3.35 -3.70 -6.01
N PRO A 280 -3.90 -4.89 -6.36
CA PRO A 280 -4.03 -5.31 -7.76
C PRO A 280 -4.72 -4.28 -8.66
N SER A 281 -5.84 -3.68 -8.23
CA SER A 281 -6.64 -2.81 -9.10
C SER A 281 -6.09 -1.39 -9.27
N ILE A 282 -5.55 -0.79 -8.21
CA ILE A 282 -5.14 0.63 -8.21
C ILE A 282 -3.63 0.79 -8.38
N TYR A 283 -2.80 -0.04 -7.74
CA TYR A 283 -1.35 0.17 -7.76
C TYR A 283 -0.74 -0.22 -9.11
N THR A 284 -1.39 -1.13 -9.82
CA THR A 284 -1.00 -1.57 -11.17
C THR A 284 -1.66 -0.74 -12.28
N SER A 285 -2.61 0.15 -11.95
CA SER A 285 -3.41 0.87 -12.93
C SER A 285 -2.60 1.76 -13.90
N PRO A 286 -1.46 2.38 -13.52
CA PRO A 286 -0.64 3.11 -14.49
C PRO A 286 -0.12 2.22 -15.62
N LEU A 287 0.27 0.97 -15.30
CA LEU A 287 0.73 0.01 -16.31
C LEU A 287 -0.44 -0.61 -17.06
N LEU A 288 -1.58 -0.84 -16.40
CA LEU A 288 -2.81 -1.28 -17.07
C LEU A 288 -3.20 -0.30 -18.18
N TYR A 289 -3.15 1.00 -17.90
CA TYR A 289 -3.39 2.06 -18.87
C TYR A 289 -2.42 1.97 -20.05
N LEU A 290 -1.11 1.83 -19.77
CA LEU A 290 -0.08 1.77 -20.80
C LEU A 290 -0.25 0.59 -21.77
N VAL A 291 -0.93 -0.50 -21.38
CA VAL A 291 -1.15 -1.64 -22.28
C VAL A 291 -1.79 -1.22 -23.60
N ASN A 292 -2.82 -0.37 -23.56
CA ASN A 292 -3.51 0.13 -24.75
C ASN A 292 -2.99 1.49 -25.25
N HIS A 293 -1.92 2.01 -24.62
CA HIS A 293 -1.32 3.30 -24.94
C HIS A 293 0.20 3.15 -25.09
N PRO A 294 0.69 2.54 -26.18
CA PRO A 294 2.13 2.41 -26.44
C PRO A 294 2.73 3.78 -26.77
N ILE A 295 3.11 4.54 -25.74
CA ILE A 295 3.64 5.90 -25.86
C ILE A 295 5.16 5.83 -26.13
N PRO A 296 5.65 6.32 -27.27
CA PRO A 296 7.08 6.44 -27.52
C PRO A 296 7.63 7.68 -26.82
N LEU A 297 8.50 7.48 -25.81
CA LEU A 297 9.26 8.57 -25.19
C LEU A 297 10.58 8.80 -25.93
N SER A 298 11.14 9.99 -25.86
CA SER A 298 12.56 10.16 -26.19
C SER A 298 13.41 9.37 -25.19
N TRP A 299 14.53 8.79 -25.62
CA TRP A 299 15.44 8.06 -24.73
C TRP A 299 15.93 8.92 -23.57
N PHE A 300 16.21 10.21 -23.83
CA PHE A 300 16.57 11.17 -22.80
C PHE A 300 15.49 11.32 -21.71
N SER A 301 14.22 11.48 -22.10
CA SER A 301 13.12 11.55 -21.15
C SER A 301 12.93 10.24 -20.39
N ALA A 302 13.03 9.10 -21.08
CA ALA A 302 12.92 7.77 -20.50
C ALA A 302 13.99 7.54 -19.42
N ASP A 303 15.25 7.89 -19.71
CA ASP A 303 16.38 7.77 -18.77
C ASP A 303 16.19 8.66 -17.55
N ILE A 304 15.80 9.93 -17.75
CA ILE A 304 15.54 10.85 -16.64
C ILE A 304 14.44 10.32 -15.73
N ILE A 305 13.32 9.85 -16.30
CA ILE A 305 12.21 9.30 -15.52
C ILE A 305 12.67 8.07 -14.74
N LEU A 306 13.42 7.16 -15.38
CA LEU A 306 13.96 5.96 -14.74
C LEU A 306 14.89 6.32 -13.58
N PHE A 307 15.88 7.18 -13.80
CA PHE A 307 16.86 7.57 -12.78
C PHE A 307 16.20 8.30 -11.61
N LEU A 308 15.27 9.22 -11.87
CA LEU A 308 14.56 9.93 -10.80
C LEU A 308 13.62 9.00 -10.03
N GLY A 309 12.89 8.12 -10.73
CA GLY A 309 12.01 7.15 -10.10
C GLY A 309 12.76 6.15 -9.21
N VAL A 310 13.82 5.54 -9.74
CA VAL A 310 14.70 4.65 -8.97
C VAL A 310 15.37 5.40 -7.82
N GLY A 311 15.84 6.63 -8.06
CA GLY A 311 16.40 7.51 -7.04
C GLY A 311 15.42 7.75 -5.88
N CYS A 312 14.14 8.01 -6.17
CA CYS A 312 13.10 8.11 -5.15
C CYS A 312 12.95 6.83 -4.33
N VAL A 313 12.92 5.65 -4.95
CA VAL A 313 12.85 4.36 -4.23
C VAL A 313 14.03 4.20 -3.26
N PHE A 314 15.24 4.53 -3.69
CA PHE A 314 16.43 4.44 -2.84
C PHE A 314 16.46 5.50 -1.73
N ILE A 315 16.07 6.75 -2.00
CA ILE A 315 16.00 7.80 -0.97
C ILE A 315 14.99 7.40 0.11
N ASN A 316 13.84 6.85 -0.26
CA ASN A 316 12.86 6.30 0.66
C ASN A 316 13.49 5.19 1.53
N TYR A 317 14.18 4.21 0.92
CA TYR A 317 14.89 3.16 1.64
C TYR A 317 15.94 3.71 2.62
N PHE A 318 16.78 4.64 2.18
CA PHE A 318 17.84 5.22 3.01
C PHE A 318 17.29 6.04 4.18
N ALA A 319 16.16 6.72 4.01
CA ALA A 319 15.47 7.41 5.10
C ALA A 319 15.06 6.43 6.21
N ASP A 320 14.43 5.31 5.85
CA ASP A 320 14.03 4.28 6.81
C ASP A 320 15.24 3.57 7.44
N ALA A 321 16.24 3.22 6.63
CA ALA A 321 17.46 2.58 7.11
C ALA A 321 18.22 3.49 8.11
N GLN A 322 18.25 4.80 7.87
CA GLN A 322 18.85 5.77 8.81
C GLN A 322 18.15 5.74 10.17
N ARG A 323 16.81 5.77 10.21
CA ARG A 323 16.04 5.67 11.46
C ARG A 323 16.28 4.35 12.18
N GLN A 324 16.28 3.24 11.43
CA GLN A 324 16.53 1.92 12.00
C GLN A 324 17.93 1.79 12.60
N LYS A 325 18.96 2.27 11.88
CA LYS A 325 20.35 2.29 12.35
C LYS A 325 20.52 3.11 13.62
N VAL A 326 19.94 4.32 13.66
CA VAL A 326 20.03 5.20 14.83
C VAL A 326 19.34 4.57 16.05
N ARG A 327 18.15 3.99 15.87
CA ARG A 327 17.44 3.31 16.97
C ARG A 327 18.18 2.07 17.46
N ALA A 328 18.70 1.25 16.55
CA ALA A 328 19.44 0.03 16.90
C ALA A 328 20.76 0.34 17.65
N SER A 329 21.42 1.46 17.32
CA SER A 329 22.65 1.90 18.00
C SER A 329 22.39 2.79 19.22
N ASN A 330 21.13 3.05 19.58
CA ASN A 330 20.76 4.03 20.61
C ASN A 330 21.46 5.40 20.42
N GLY A 331 21.64 5.81 19.16
CA GLY A 331 22.35 7.03 18.79
C GLY A 331 23.86 6.91 18.63
N ASN A 332 24.47 5.78 18.98
CA ASN A 332 25.90 5.55 18.84
C ASN A 332 26.29 5.18 17.40
N CYS A 333 26.03 6.10 16.47
CA CYS A 333 26.47 5.99 15.09
C CYS A 333 26.67 7.38 14.48
N LYS A 334 27.20 7.42 13.25
CA LYS A 334 27.23 8.64 12.43
C LYS A 334 26.14 8.58 11.35
N ILE A 335 25.50 9.73 11.12
CA ILE A 335 24.63 9.99 9.98
C ILE A 335 25.18 11.20 9.21
N TRP A 336 25.36 11.06 7.90
CA TRP A 336 25.97 12.11 7.06
C TRP A 336 27.27 12.71 7.66
N GLY A 337 28.13 11.83 8.18
CA GLY A 337 29.41 12.20 8.79
C GLY A 337 29.35 12.77 10.21
N LYS A 338 28.17 13.09 10.75
CA LYS A 338 28.00 13.73 12.07
C LYS A 338 27.28 12.83 13.07
N LYS A 339 27.45 13.11 14.38
CA LYS A 339 26.62 12.49 15.43
C LYS A 339 25.16 12.92 15.24
N PRO A 340 24.18 12.02 15.37
CA PRO A 340 22.78 12.36 15.22
C PRO A 340 22.32 13.27 16.37
N ALA A 341 21.55 14.32 16.04
CA ALA A 341 20.75 15.06 17.00
C ALA A 341 19.53 14.21 17.41
N LEU A 342 19.36 13.98 18.70
CA LEU A 342 18.37 13.08 19.27
C LEU A 342 17.62 13.74 20.42
N ILE A 343 16.36 13.38 20.57
CA ILE A 343 15.57 13.64 21.78
C ILE A 343 15.32 12.28 22.44
N ARG A 344 15.68 12.16 23.71
CA ARG A 344 15.41 10.94 24.51
C ARG A 344 14.01 11.06 25.08
N ALA A 345 13.07 10.39 24.42
CA ALA A 345 11.67 10.43 24.82
C ALA A 345 11.36 9.33 25.84
N THR A 346 10.63 9.67 26.89
CA THR A 346 10.15 8.71 27.89
C THR A 346 8.67 8.40 27.66
N TYR A 347 8.29 7.14 27.79
CA TYR A 347 6.90 6.73 27.68
C TYR A 347 6.56 5.62 28.67
N THR A 348 5.32 5.63 29.15
CA THR A 348 4.79 4.60 30.04
C THR A 348 4.08 3.53 29.22
N THR A 349 4.43 2.27 29.46
CA THR A 349 3.73 1.12 28.86
C THR A 349 2.37 0.89 29.51
N GLU A 350 1.47 0.13 28.88
CA GLU A 350 0.17 -0.24 29.48
C GLU A 350 0.31 -0.97 30.83
N GLN A 351 1.48 -1.57 31.09
CA GLN A 351 1.82 -2.22 32.36
C GLN A 351 2.40 -1.24 33.40
N GLY A 352 2.34 0.07 33.18
CA GLY A 352 2.88 1.10 34.07
C GLY A 352 4.42 1.24 34.05
N LYS A 353 5.15 0.41 33.30
CA LYS A 353 6.62 0.49 33.22
C LYS A 353 7.05 1.65 32.35
N GLN A 354 7.95 2.50 32.86
CA GLN A 354 8.60 3.54 32.07
C GLN A 354 9.67 2.93 31.15
N LYS A 355 9.69 3.38 29.90
CA LYS A 355 10.70 3.03 28.90
C LYS A 355 11.17 4.28 28.19
N GLN A 356 12.43 4.26 27.76
CA GLN A 356 13.01 5.33 26.95
C GLN A 356 13.16 4.89 25.49
N THR A 357 13.00 5.83 24.58
CA THR A 357 13.30 5.67 23.15
C THR A 357 13.98 6.92 22.61
N VAL A 358 14.59 6.81 21.43
CA VAL A 358 15.20 7.96 20.73
C VAL A 358 14.30 8.44 19.60
N LEU A 359 14.11 9.76 19.54
CA LEU A 359 13.53 10.49 18.40
C LEU A 359 14.68 11.15 17.64
N LEU A 360 14.73 10.95 16.32
CA LEU A 360 15.83 11.40 15.47
C LEU A 360 15.48 12.74 14.82
N ALA A 361 16.17 13.82 15.20
CA ALA A 361 15.93 15.19 14.73
C ALA A 361 17.01 15.69 13.76
N SER A 362 17.65 14.78 13.03
CA SER A 362 18.72 15.10 12.07
C SER A 362 18.72 14.11 10.89
N GLY A 363 19.49 14.41 9.85
CA GLY A 363 19.42 13.66 8.60
C GLY A 363 18.08 13.89 7.88
N TRP A 364 17.53 12.84 7.28
CA TRP A 364 16.23 12.90 6.61
C TRP A 364 15.10 13.30 7.57
N TRP A 365 15.16 12.81 8.80
CA TRP A 365 14.15 13.05 9.84
C TRP A 365 14.27 14.44 10.48
N GLY A 366 15.40 15.14 10.25
CA GLY A 366 15.55 16.56 10.57
C GLY A 366 15.03 17.50 9.48
N ILE A 367 14.84 16.99 8.25
CA ILE A 367 14.27 17.78 7.13
C ILE A 367 12.74 17.85 7.26
N SER A 368 12.10 16.71 7.51
CA SER A 368 10.69 16.63 7.87
C SER A 368 10.39 15.34 8.64
N ARG A 369 9.37 15.38 9.50
CA ARG A 369 9.06 14.28 10.43
C ARG A 369 8.66 12.98 9.73
N HIS A 370 8.15 13.09 8.50
CA HIS A 370 7.80 11.96 7.64
C HIS A 370 8.47 12.09 6.26
N PHE A 371 9.75 12.46 6.21
CA PHE A 371 10.48 12.68 4.95
C PHE A 371 10.32 11.57 3.92
N HIS A 372 10.42 10.30 4.34
CA HIS A 372 10.24 9.11 3.51
C HIS A 372 8.93 9.07 2.68
N TYR A 373 7.87 9.78 3.07
CA TYR A 373 6.63 9.87 2.28
C TYR A 373 6.79 10.72 1.01
N LEU A 374 7.68 11.71 1.00
CA LEU A 374 7.93 12.52 -0.19
C LEU A 374 8.53 11.71 -1.36
N PRO A 375 9.62 10.96 -1.18
CA PRO A 375 10.13 10.08 -2.23
C PRO A 375 9.22 8.88 -2.51
N GLU A 376 8.35 8.47 -1.57
CA GLU A 376 7.30 7.48 -1.85
C GLU A 376 6.32 8.00 -2.92
N ILE A 377 5.81 9.22 -2.74
CA ILE A 377 4.94 9.89 -3.72
C ILE A 377 5.71 10.20 -5.01
N GLY A 378 6.99 10.57 -4.90
CA GLY A 378 7.87 10.80 -6.04
C GLY A 378 8.04 9.54 -6.90
N ALA A 379 8.32 8.39 -6.29
CA ALA A 379 8.42 7.12 -7.00
C ALA A 379 7.09 6.79 -7.71
N ALA A 380 5.97 6.95 -7.00
CA ALA A 380 4.63 6.79 -7.56
C ALA A 380 4.38 7.67 -8.79
N PHE A 381 4.78 8.92 -8.73
CA PHE A 381 4.71 9.84 -9.84
C PHE A 381 5.59 9.39 -11.02
N PHE A 382 6.85 9.02 -10.77
CA PHE A 382 7.78 8.67 -11.84
C PHE A 382 7.46 7.35 -12.55
N TRP A 383 6.81 6.38 -11.91
CA TRP A 383 6.30 5.22 -12.65
C TRP A 383 4.94 5.48 -13.34
N THR A 384 4.30 6.62 -13.08
CA THR A 384 3.03 7.01 -13.70
C THR A 384 3.23 7.97 -14.86
N VAL A 385 4.20 8.89 -14.77
CA VAL A 385 4.47 9.91 -15.80
C VAL A 385 4.80 9.38 -17.20
N PRO A 386 5.26 8.12 -17.42
CA PRO A 386 5.34 7.55 -18.76
C PRO A 386 4.00 7.50 -19.50
N ALA A 387 2.87 7.55 -18.78
CA ALA A 387 1.53 7.66 -19.36
C ALA A 387 1.21 9.05 -19.95
N LEU A 388 2.10 10.03 -19.76
CA LEU A 388 1.90 11.44 -20.11
C LEU A 388 0.58 11.99 -19.54
N PHE A 389 0.09 13.11 -20.07
CA PHE A 389 -0.98 13.89 -19.42
C PHE A 389 -2.31 13.90 -20.19
N SER A 390 -2.51 12.98 -21.14
CA SER A 390 -3.74 12.91 -21.94
C SER A 390 -4.96 12.50 -21.10
N HIS A 391 -4.76 11.60 -20.13
CA HIS A 391 -5.82 11.11 -19.26
C HIS A 391 -5.39 11.20 -17.79
N PHE A 392 -6.33 11.58 -16.92
CA PHE A 392 -6.08 11.68 -15.47
C PHE A 392 -6.01 10.31 -14.79
N LEU A 393 -6.69 9.28 -15.34
CA LEU A 393 -6.90 8.00 -14.67
C LEU A 393 -5.59 7.33 -14.15
N PRO A 394 -4.46 7.33 -14.88
CA PRO A 394 -3.18 6.82 -14.37
C PRO A 394 -2.72 7.52 -13.09
N TYR A 395 -2.97 8.84 -12.97
CA TYR A 395 -2.57 9.64 -11.81
C TYR A 395 -3.49 9.48 -10.60
N PHE A 396 -4.61 8.75 -10.72
CA PHE A 396 -5.45 8.43 -9.58
C PHE A 396 -4.64 7.75 -8.47
N TYR A 397 -3.72 6.85 -8.81
CA TYR A 397 -2.86 6.20 -7.82
C TYR A 397 -1.99 7.21 -7.05
N VAL A 398 -1.39 8.19 -7.74
CA VAL A 398 -0.55 9.22 -7.11
C VAL A 398 -1.38 10.08 -6.14
N VAL A 399 -2.58 10.48 -6.55
CA VAL A 399 -3.51 11.27 -5.72
C VAL A 399 -3.96 10.45 -4.51
N TYR A 400 -4.40 9.21 -4.72
CA TYR A 400 -4.80 8.27 -3.67
C TYR A 400 -3.66 8.09 -2.64
N LEU A 401 -2.44 7.81 -3.10
CA LEU A 401 -1.29 7.60 -2.23
C LEU A 401 -0.96 8.86 -1.42
N THR A 402 -1.05 10.03 -2.03
CA THR A 402 -0.84 11.31 -1.35
C THR A 402 -1.85 11.53 -0.22
N ILE A 403 -3.13 11.23 -0.47
CA ILE A 403 -4.18 11.30 0.56
C ILE A 403 -3.91 10.27 1.66
N LEU A 404 -3.60 9.01 1.29
CA LEU A 404 -3.31 7.94 2.23
C LEU A 404 -2.16 8.30 3.16
N LEU A 405 -1.03 8.76 2.61
CA LEU A 405 0.17 9.11 3.39
C LEU A 405 -0.03 10.37 4.24
N THR A 406 -0.82 11.33 3.76
CA THR A 406 -1.20 12.50 4.55
C THR A 406 -2.04 12.09 5.75
N HIS A 407 -3.10 11.29 5.54
CA HIS A 407 -3.92 10.76 6.62
C HIS A 407 -3.10 9.87 7.58
N ARG A 408 -2.20 9.04 7.05
CA ARG A 408 -1.28 8.21 7.83
C ARG A 408 -0.34 9.06 8.70
N SER A 409 0.19 10.15 8.17
CA SER A 409 1.03 11.08 8.95
C SER A 409 0.26 11.68 10.13
N LEU A 410 -0.99 12.12 9.91
CA LEU A 410 -1.84 12.66 10.98
C LEU A 410 -2.12 11.61 12.07
N ARG A 411 -2.41 10.37 11.67
CA ARG A 411 -2.61 9.26 12.63
C ARG A 411 -1.35 8.98 13.45
N ASP A 412 -0.18 9.00 12.82
CA ASP A 412 1.10 8.74 13.49
C ASP A 412 1.48 9.88 14.46
N GLU A 413 1.29 11.13 14.04
CA GLU A 413 1.47 12.33 14.86
C GLU A 413 0.61 12.28 16.13
N ASN A 414 -0.68 12.00 15.98
CA ASN A 414 -1.60 11.88 17.12
C ASN A 414 -1.20 10.73 18.08
N ARG A 415 -0.63 9.64 17.55
CA ARG A 415 -0.12 8.53 18.36
C ARG A 415 1.17 8.91 19.08
N CYS A 416 2.08 9.58 18.40
CA CYS A 416 3.35 10.02 18.98
C CYS A 416 3.16 11.11 20.04
N HIS A 417 2.23 12.06 19.83
CA HIS A 417 1.87 13.07 20.83
C HIS A 417 1.29 12.40 22.09
N LYS A 418 0.34 11.46 21.94
CA LYS A 418 -0.21 10.69 23.08
C LYS A 418 0.82 9.83 23.80
N LYS A 419 1.82 9.31 23.08
CA LYS A 419 2.82 8.38 23.64
C LYS A 419 3.98 9.09 24.32
N TYR A 420 4.48 10.17 23.73
CA TYR A 420 5.71 10.85 24.17
C TYR A 420 5.44 12.24 24.79
N GLY A 421 4.22 12.77 24.67
CA GLY A 421 3.81 14.02 25.31
C GLY A 421 4.78 15.17 25.02
N PRO A 422 5.34 15.84 26.05
CA PRO A 422 6.25 16.98 25.90
C PRO A 422 7.46 16.70 25.00
N ASP A 423 8.02 15.49 25.02
CA ASP A 423 9.17 15.13 24.18
C ASP A 423 8.83 15.18 22.67
N TRP A 424 7.57 14.88 22.32
CA TRP A 424 7.09 15.03 20.95
C TRP A 424 6.94 16.49 20.54
N GLU A 425 6.56 17.36 21.46
CA GLU A 425 6.41 18.80 21.21
C GLU A 425 7.77 19.44 20.94
N ILE A 426 8.79 19.08 21.73
CA ILE A 426 10.18 19.49 21.47
C ILE A 426 10.63 19.01 20.09
N TYR A 427 10.30 17.77 19.71
CA TYR A 427 10.60 17.24 18.38
C TYR A 427 9.89 18.03 17.26
N CYS A 428 8.63 18.38 17.46
CA CYS A 428 7.85 19.18 16.51
C CYS A 428 8.39 20.60 16.37
N GLN A 429 8.92 21.20 17.44
CA GLN A 429 9.57 22.50 17.40
C GLN A 429 10.89 22.45 16.61
N GLN A 430 11.70 21.40 16.79
CA GLN A 430 12.96 21.24 16.06
C GLN A 430 12.74 20.91 14.58
N VAL A 431 11.71 20.11 14.27
CA VAL A 431 11.40 19.69 12.90
C VAL A 431 9.96 20.07 12.58
N PRO A 432 9.66 21.32 12.20
CA PRO A 432 8.28 21.82 12.06
C PRO A 432 7.54 21.22 10.86
N SER A 433 8.26 20.85 9.79
CA SER A 433 7.68 20.24 8.60
C SER A 433 7.24 18.80 8.83
N ARG A 434 5.96 18.50 8.52
CA ARG A 434 5.43 17.13 8.60
C ARG A 434 5.91 16.25 7.44
N ILE A 435 5.52 16.58 6.21
CA ILE A 435 5.92 15.86 4.99
C ILE A 435 6.78 16.78 4.11
N ILE A 436 6.20 17.89 3.65
CA ILE A 436 6.87 18.83 2.75
C ILE A 436 7.85 19.72 3.56
N PRO A 437 9.14 19.72 3.21
CA PRO A 437 10.15 20.57 3.86
C PRO A 437 9.87 22.07 3.73
N TYR A 438 10.12 22.82 4.80
CA TYR A 438 9.81 24.26 4.89
C TYR A 438 10.56 25.11 3.84
N PHE A 439 11.77 24.73 3.46
CA PHE A 439 12.52 25.48 2.44
C PHE A 439 11.88 25.37 1.04
N LEU A 440 11.20 24.25 0.73
CA LEU A 440 10.46 24.11 -0.53
C LEU A 440 9.22 25.01 -0.54
N THR A 441 8.48 25.08 0.57
CA THR A 441 7.31 25.96 0.68
C THR A 441 7.70 27.44 0.68
N LYS A 442 8.81 27.83 1.33
CA LYS A 442 9.32 29.22 1.29
C LYS A 442 9.71 29.64 -0.13
N ARG A 443 10.42 28.78 -0.87
CA ARG A 443 10.81 29.05 -2.28
C ARG A 443 9.60 29.13 -3.21
N PHE A 444 8.61 28.24 -3.04
CA PHE A 444 7.37 28.30 -3.81
C PHE A 444 6.59 29.59 -3.55
N ASN A 445 6.44 29.98 -2.28
CA ASN A 445 5.77 31.24 -1.92
C ASN A 445 6.51 32.47 -2.45
N ALA A 446 7.85 32.45 -2.47
CA ALA A 446 8.64 33.52 -3.07
C ALA A 446 8.43 33.60 -4.60
N MET A 447 8.37 32.46 -5.28
CA MET A 447 8.12 32.39 -6.72
C MET A 447 6.71 32.85 -7.09
N VAL A 448 5.69 32.48 -6.32
CA VAL A 448 4.31 32.96 -6.49
C VAL A 448 4.20 34.46 -6.25
N LYS A 449 4.89 34.99 -5.23
CA LYS A 449 4.95 36.44 -4.98
C LYS A 449 5.65 37.18 -6.13
N TRP A 450 6.77 36.66 -6.64
CA TRP A 450 7.47 37.23 -7.79
C TRP A 450 6.60 37.27 -9.05
N ARG A 451 5.86 36.19 -9.33
CA ARG A 451 4.93 36.13 -10.47
C ARG A 451 3.75 37.10 -10.32
N LYS A 452 3.28 37.35 -9.10
CA LYS A 452 2.25 38.35 -8.80
C LYS A 452 2.75 39.80 -8.85
N SER A 453 4.06 40.03 -8.76
CA SER A 453 4.67 41.35 -8.92
C SER A 453 5.17 41.63 -10.33
N ALA A 454 5.24 40.61 -11.19
CA ALA A 454 5.65 40.69 -12.59
C ALA A 454 4.46 40.74 -13.57
N ASN A 455 3.24 40.54 -13.06
CA ASN A 455 1.97 40.89 -13.69
C ASN A 455 1.40 42.10 -12.98
#